data_AF-A0A2V9I2B6-F1
#
_entry.id   AF-A0A2V9I2B6-F1
#
_cell.length_a   1.000
_cell.length_b   1.000
_cell.length_c   1.000
_cell.angle_alpha   90.00
_cell.angle_beta   90.00
_cell.angle_gamma   90.00
#
_symmetry.space_group_name_H-M   'P 1'
#
loop_
_entity.id
_entity.type
_entity.pdbx_description
1 polymer ?
#
loop_
_entity_poly.entity_id
_entity_poly.type
_entity_poly.pdbx_seq_one_letter_code
_entity_poly.pdbx_strand_id
1 'polypeptide(L)'
;MNAEQVVRRGVLAIAFAGLLAASAHAQSQDPTPQQQDLQKDKKDIRNDKKDLAKDRADRRADQRDINQDNRDLNKDRAERNSDQRDINHDRTDLNKDRVDRNADQRDINHDKAQLARDDKKYGASSAQAQSDRKDLRADRVDRNKDQRDINRDRTDLNKDRADRNADQRGINQDKKDLSKDRKDRNQDQKDIKKDKRDLHKDRKDLRHDKRGH
;
A
#
# COMPACT_ATOMS: atom_id res chain seq x y z
N MET A 1 12.08 33.51 -69.44
CA MET A 1 10.96 32.55 -69.63
C MET A 1 9.89 32.96 -68.62
N ASN A 2 9.06 33.95 -68.95
CA ASN A 2 7.75 33.83 -69.64
C ASN A 2 6.81 32.91 -68.85
N ALA A 3 5.59 33.25 -68.44
CA ALA A 3 4.73 34.39 -68.72
C ALA A 3 3.61 34.49 -67.66
N GLU A 4 3.04 35.68 -67.58
CA GLU A 4 1.78 36.09 -66.95
C GLU A 4 0.62 35.12 -67.18
N GLN A 5 -0.31 34.99 -66.22
CA GLN A 5 -1.78 34.91 -66.41
C GLN A 5 -2.46 35.12 -65.04
N VAL A 6 -3.63 35.75 -64.82
CA VAL A 6 -4.45 36.75 -65.49
C VAL A 6 -5.45 37.20 -64.40
N VAL A 7 -5.59 38.52 -64.22
CA VAL A 7 -6.65 39.15 -63.42
C VAL A 7 -7.97 39.04 -64.18
N ARG A 8 -9.06 38.63 -63.53
CA ARG A 8 -10.43 38.91 -64.02
C ARG A 8 -11.27 39.59 -62.94
N ARG A 9 -11.53 40.87 -63.23
CA ARG A 9 -12.50 41.75 -62.62
C ARG A 9 -13.92 41.29 -63.00
N GLY A 10 -14.83 41.29 -62.04
CA GLY A 10 -16.26 41.20 -62.25
C GLY A 10 -16.96 42.20 -61.34
N VAL A 11 -17.11 43.43 -61.82
CA VAL A 11 -17.96 44.46 -61.22
C VAL A 11 -19.40 44.13 -61.62
N LEU A 12 -20.30 43.98 -60.65
CA LEU A 12 -21.72 44.20 -60.88
C LEU A 12 -22.27 45.12 -59.79
N ALA A 13 -22.44 46.38 -60.17
CA ALA A 13 -23.20 47.36 -59.42
C ALA A 13 -24.69 47.10 -59.67
N ILE A 14 -25.46 46.96 -58.59
CA ILE A 14 -26.90 47.25 -58.61
C ILE A 14 -27.16 48.16 -57.41
N ALA A 15 -27.33 49.44 -57.71
CA ALA A 15 -27.90 50.43 -56.82
C ALA A 15 -29.42 50.46 -57.06
N PHE A 16 -30.22 50.32 -56.02
CA PHE A 16 -31.60 50.85 -55.87
C PHE A 16 -31.93 50.73 -54.38
N ALA A 17 -31.89 51.82 -53.62
CA ALA A 17 -32.97 52.79 -53.39
C ALA A 17 -33.68 52.49 -52.06
N GLY A 18 -33.77 53.52 -51.23
CA GLY A 18 -34.03 53.39 -49.80
C GLY A 18 -35.42 52.90 -49.43
N LEU A 19 -35.48 52.36 -48.20
CA LEU A 19 -36.69 52.37 -47.40
C LEU A 19 -36.33 52.68 -45.94
N LEU A 20 -36.84 53.81 -45.47
CA LEU A 20 -36.95 54.18 -44.06
C LEU A 20 -37.71 53.08 -43.29
N ALA A 21 -37.15 52.55 -42.19
CA ALA A 21 -37.95 52.02 -41.08
C ALA A 21 -37.11 51.80 -39.82
N ALA A 22 -37.41 52.59 -38.79
CA ALA A 22 -37.32 52.31 -37.36
C ALA A 22 -35.98 51.79 -36.80
N SER A 23 -35.18 52.72 -36.29
CA SER A 23 -34.33 52.50 -35.12
C SER A 23 -35.21 52.09 -33.92
N ALA A 24 -35.46 50.78 -33.78
CA ALA A 24 -35.91 50.23 -32.51
C ALA A 24 -34.73 50.32 -31.55
N HIS A 25 -34.74 51.32 -30.67
CA HIS A 25 -33.96 51.29 -29.46
C HIS A 25 -34.32 49.99 -28.73
N ALA A 26 -33.45 48.98 -28.85
CA ALA A 26 -33.43 47.87 -27.93
C ALA A 26 -33.03 48.45 -26.57
N GLN A 27 -34.03 48.96 -25.83
CA GLN A 27 -33.90 49.16 -24.41
C GLN A 27 -33.50 47.80 -23.84
N SER A 28 -32.24 47.68 -23.46
CA SER A 28 -31.76 46.66 -22.54
C SER A 28 -32.53 46.87 -21.24
N GLN A 29 -33.71 46.28 -21.14
CA GLN A 29 -34.46 46.22 -19.90
C GLN A 29 -33.58 45.45 -18.91
N ASP A 30 -33.12 46.13 -17.87
CA ASP A 30 -32.43 45.47 -16.77
C ASP A 30 -33.33 44.35 -16.26
N PRO A 31 -32.80 43.12 -16.10
CA PRO A 31 -33.60 41.99 -15.64
C PRO A 31 -34.24 42.35 -14.31
N THR A 32 -35.55 42.08 -14.18
CA THR A 32 -36.26 42.34 -12.92
C THR A 32 -35.58 41.61 -11.77
N PRO A 33 -35.68 42.10 -10.52
CA PRO A 33 -35.07 41.43 -9.36
C PRO A 33 -35.38 39.91 -9.30
N GLN A 34 -36.59 39.52 -9.67
CA GLN A 34 -37.02 38.12 -9.73
C GLN A 34 -36.36 37.31 -10.88
N GLN A 35 -36.09 37.95 -12.02
CA GLN A 35 -35.30 37.32 -13.08
C GLN A 35 -33.83 37.16 -12.68
N GLN A 36 -33.27 38.08 -11.88
CA GLN A 36 -31.92 37.98 -11.35
C GLN A 36 -31.81 36.80 -10.37
N ASP A 37 -32.80 36.64 -9.48
CA ASP A 37 -32.87 35.52 -8.54
C ASP A 37 -32.97 34.17 -9.25
N LEU A 38 -33.86 34.03 -10.24
CA LEU A 38 -33.95 32.80 -11.06
C LEU A 38 -32.66 32.45 -11.81
N GLN A 39 -31.85 33.43 -12.19
CA GLN A 39 -30.56 33.19 -12.84
C GLN A 39 -29.49 32.79 -11.83
N LYS A 40 -29.54 33.36 -10.63
CA LYS A 40 -28.68 33.00 -9.50
C LYS A 40 -28.93 31.56 -9.07
N ASP A 41 -30.17 31.15 -8.85
CA ASP A 41 -30.51 29.77 -8.46
C ASP A 41 -30.07 28.74 -9.50
N LYS A 42 -30.24 29.06 -10.80
CA LYS A 42 -29.74 28.21 -11.88
C LYS A 42 -28.22 28.09 -11.91
N LYS A 43 -27.50 29.12 -11.47
CA LYS A 43 -26.04 29.13 -11.37
C LYS A 43 -25.60 28.30 -10.16
N ASP A 44 -26.27 28.46 -9.02
CA ASP A 44 -25.98 27.75 -7.79
C ASP A 44 -26.22 26.24 -7.97
N ILE A 45 -27.38 25.83 -8.49
CA ILE A 45 -27.67 24.44 -8.87
C ILE A 45 -26.64 23.86 -9.86
N ARG A 46 -26.05 24.69 -10.73
CA ARG A 46 -24.98 24.25 -11.65
C ARG A 46 -23.66 24.04 -10.92
N ASN A 47 -23.34 24.87 -9.94
CA ASN A 47 -22.15 24.73 -9.11
C ASN A 47 -22.27 23.50 -8.21
N ASP A 48 -23.39 23.33 -7.51
CA ASP A 48 -23.64 22.16 -6.65
C ASP A 48 -23.52 20.84 -7.43
N LYS A 49 -23.98 20.82 -8.69
CA LYS A 49 -23.79 19.64 -9.56
C LYS A 49 -22.33 19.34 -9.86
N LYS A 50 -21.50 20.38 -10.02
CA LYS A 50 -20.06 20.23 -10.27
C LYS A 50 -19.36 19.74 -9.01
N ASP A 51 -19.67 20.33 -7.87
CA ASP A 51 -19.10 19.95 -6.57
C ASP A 51 -19.46 18.48 -6.26
N LEU A 52 -20.74 18.12 -6.40
CA LEU A 52 -21.20 16.74 -6.26
C LEU A 52 -20.55 15.76 -7.25
N ALA A 53 -20.14 16.22 -8.43
CA ALA A 53 -19.41 15.39 -9.39
C ALA A 53 -17.96 15.20 -8.95
N LYS A 54 -17.33 16.25 -8.40
CA LYS A 54 -15.99 16.22 -7.83
C LYS A 54 -15.93 15.30 -6.61
N ASP A 55 -16.82 15.45 -5.64
CA ASP A 55 -16.81 14.62 -4.43
C ASP A 55 -16.99 13.13 -4.78
N ARG A 56 -17.79 12.82 -5.82
CA ARG A 56 -17.94 11.44 -6.32
C ARG A 56 -16.67 10.92 -7.00
N ALA A 57 -15.89 11.78 -7.62
CA ALA A 57 -14.60 11.41 -8.20
C ALA A 57 -13.59 11.15 -7.06
N ASP A 58 -13.53 12.04 -6.08
CA ASP A 58 -12.65 11.94 -4.91
C ASP A 58 -12.94 10.65 -4.13
N ARG A 59 -14.20 10.38 -3.78
CA ARG A 59 -14.59 9.11 -3.13
C ARG A 59 -14.20 7.86 -3.93
N ARG A 60 -14.24 7.93 -5.26
CA ARG A 60 -13.83 6.80 -6.11
C ARG A 60 -12.32 6.62 -6.09
N ALA A 61 -11.56 7.71 -5.97
CA ALA A 61 -10.12 7.66 -5.77
C ALA A 61 -9.81 6.99 -4.41
N ASP A 62 -10.42 7.46 -3.32
CA ASP A 62 -10.21 6.85 -1.98
C ASP A 62 -10.55 5.36 -1.97
N GLN A 63 -11.60 4.95 -2.69
CA GLN A 63 -11.96 3.55 -2.80
C GLN A 63 -10.91 2.72 -3.56
N ARG A 64 -10.23 3.30 -4.55
CA ARG A 64 -9.12 2.63 -5.25
C ARG A 64 -7.91 2.51 -4.34
N ASP A 65 -7.60 3.57 -3.60
CA ASP A 65 -6.46 3.61 -2.68
C ASP A 65 -6.65 2.58 -1.55
N ILE A 66 -7.82 2.58 -0.90
CA ILE A 66 -8.20 1.54 0.08
C ILE A 66 -8.06 0.13 -0.51
N ASN A 67 -8.43 -0.08 -1.77
CA ASN A 67 -8.31 -1.40 -2.39
C ASN A 67 -6.85 -1.78 -2.64
N GLN A 68 -6.00 -0.81 -2.99
CA GLN A 68 -4.56 -1.00 -3.16
C GLN A 68 -3.91 -1.32 -1.81
N ASP A 69 -4.19 -0.55 -0.77
CA ASP A 69 -3.68 -0.79 0.59
C ASP A 69 -4.09 -2.16 1.11
N ASN A 70 -5.32 -2.62 0.82
CA ASN A 70 -5.74 -3.98 1.17
C ASN A 70 -4.94 -5.06 0.44
N ARG A 71 -4.49 -4.83 -0.80
CA ARG A 71 -3.65 -5.77 -1.53
C ARG A 71 -2.25 -5.81 -0.94
N ASP A 72 -1.68 -4.65 -0.64
CA ASP A 72 -0.33 -4.55 -0.09
C ASP A 72 -0.30 -5.16 1.33
N LEU A 73 -1.27 -4.84 2.19
CA LEU A 73 -1.48 -5.52 3.48
C LEU A 73 -1.59 -7.04 3.39
N ASN A 74 -2.13 -7.58 2.29
CA ASN A 74 -2.21 -9.03 2.11
C ASN A 74 -0.86 -9.62 1.71
N LYS A 75 -0.04 -8.91 0.93
CA LYS A 75 1.34 -9.31 0.62
C LYS A 75 2.19 -9.31 1.88
N ASP A 76 2.18 -8.23 2.66
CA ASP A 76 2.96 -8.13 3.91
C ASP A 76 2.61 -9.27 4.88
N ARG A 77 1.32 -9.63 4.96
CA ARG A 77 0.88 -10.78 5.77
C ARG A 77 1.40 -12.11 5.25
N ALA A 78 1.51 -12.28 3.94
CA ALA A 78 2.03 -13.47 3.30
C ALA A 78 3.55 -13.59 3.51
N GLU A 79 4.27 -12.48 3.36
CA GLU A 79 5.71 -12.38 3.62
C GLU A 79 6.01 -12.72 5.09
N ARG A 80 5.38 -12.03 6.04
CA ARG A 80 5.50 -12.33 7.48
C ARG A 80 5.10 -13.77 7.84
N ASN A 81 4.20 -14.40 7.07
CA ASN A 81 3.88 -15.83 7.22
C ASN A 81 5.01 -16.73 6.73
N SER A 82 5.69 -16.33 5.64
CA SER A 82 6.87 -17.02 5.15
C SER A 82 8.00 -16.96 6.17
N ASP A 83 8.34 -15.78 6.68
CA ASP A 83 9.39 -15.63 7.70
C ASP A 83 9.09 -16.47 8.94
N GLN A 84 7.81 -16.57 9.31
CA GLN A 84 7.39 -17.41 10.43
C GLN A 84 7.61 -18.92 10.17
N ARG A 85 7.48 -19.38 8.93
CA ARG A 85 7.81 -20.77 8.54
C ARG A 85 9.31 -20.99 8.56
N ASP A 86 10.09 -20.05 8.04
CA ASP A 86 11.55 -20.14 8.00
C ASP A 86 12.12 -20.20 9.42
N ILE A 87 11.67 -19.31 10.31
CA ILE A 87 12.01 -19.35 11.75
C ILE A 87 11.65 -20.71 12.39
N ASN A 88 10.58 -21.37 11.95
CA ASN A 88 10.20 -22.68 12.50
C ASN A 88 11.11 -23.80 11.98
N HIS A 89 11.54 -23.71 10.72
CA HIS A 89 12.56 -24.61 10.15
C HIS A 89 13.90 -24.45 10.87
N ASP A 90 14.38 -23.22 11.03
CA ASP A 90 15.64 -22.96 11.73
C ASP A 90 15.61 -23.43 13.18
N ARG A 91 14.47 -23.29 13.86
CA ARG A 91 14.29 -23.86 15.22
C ARG A 91 14.40 -25.38 15.23
N THR A 92 13.92 -26.04 14.19
CA THR A 92 13.94 -27.49 14.08
C THR A 92 15.36 -27.97 13.84
N ASP A 93 16.08 -27.32 12.94
CA ASP A 93 17.46 -27.68 12.62
C ASP A 93 18.40 -27.39 13.79
N LEU A 94 18.26 -26.23 14.44
CA LEU A 94 19.00 -25.91 15.67
C LEU A 94 18.72 -26.90 16.81
N ASN A 95 17.54 -27.53 16.85
CA ASN A 95 17.26 -28.60 17.80
C ASN A 95 17.97 -29.91 17.42
N LYS A 96 18.10 -30.24 16.14
CA LYS A 96 18.88 -31.40 15.68
C LYS A 96 20.37 -31.21 16.02
N ASP A 97 20.95 -30.06 15.72
CA ASP A 97 22.36 -29.78 16.03
C ASP A 97 22.64 -29.90 17.52
N ARG A 98 21.69 -29.49 18.37
CA ARG A 98 21.78 -29.68 19.82
C ARG A 98 21.74 -31.15 20.25
N VAL A 99 20.95 -31.98 19.56
CA VAL A 99 20.87 -33.42 19.81
C VAL A 99 22.18 -34.09 19.39
N ASP A 100 22.72 -33.73 18.22
CA ASP A 100 23.96 -34.30 17.69
C ASP A 100 25.15 -33.92 18.59
N ARG A 101 25.32 -32.64 18.91
CA ARG A 101 26.34 -32.19 19.88
C ARG A 101 26.19 -32.85 21.26
N ASN A 102 24.97 -33.19 21.68
CA ASN A 102 24.75 -33.96 22.91
C ASN A 102 25.18 -35.42 22.77
N ALA A 103 25.02 -36.03 21.59
CA ALA A 103 25.54 -37.36 21.28
C ALA A 103 27.07 -37.36 21.34
N ASP A 104 27.74 -36.43 20.65
CA ASP A 104 29.21 -36.29 20.69
C ASP A 104 29.71 -36.11 22.13
N GLN A 105 28.96 -35.36 22.94
CA GLN A 105 29.30 -35.19 24.35
C GLN A 105 29.24 -36.51 25.15
N ARG A 106 28.30 -37.40 24.83
CA ARG A 106 28.22 -38.73 25.45
C ARG A 106 29.37 -39.62 25.00
N ASP A 107 29.70 -39.59 23.72
CA ASP A 107 30.79 -40.39 23.14
C ASP A 107 32.13 -39.96 23.74
N ILE A 108 32.41 -38.65 23.78
CA ILE A 108 33.58 -38.09 24.49
C ILE A 108 33.64 -38.55 25.95
N ASN A 109 32.50 -38.68 26.64
CA ASN A 109 32.48 -39.13 28.03
C ASN A 109 32.75 -40.64 28.14
N HIS A 110 32.24 -41.44 27.21
CA HIS A 110 32.54 -42.86 27.11
C HIS A 110 34.04 -43.08 26.86
N ASP A 111 34.62 -42.38 25.90
CA ASP A 111 36.03 -42.55 25.51
C ASP A 111 36.97 -42.06 26.60
N LYS A 112 36.60 -41.00 27.35
CA LYS A 112 37.31 -40.63 28.58
C LYS A 112 37.31 -41.74 29.61
N ALA A 113 36.18 -42.43 29.79
CA ALA A 113 36.08 -43.52 30.75
C ALA A 113 36.89 -44.74 30.31
N GLN A 114 36.92 -45.03 29.00
CA GLN A 114 37.77 -46.06 28.42
C GLN A 114 39.25 -45.73 28.58
N LEU A 115 39.67 -44.52 28.19
CA LEU A 115 41.04 -44.04 28.38
C LEU A 115 41.48 -44.16 29.85
N ALA A 116 40.61 -43.82 30.80
CA ALA A 116 40.92 -43.97 32.22
C ALA A 116 41.12 -45.43 32.66
N ARG A 117 40.50 -46.41 31.99
CA ARG A 117 40.73 -47.84 32.22
C ARG A 117 42.04 -48.29 31.57
N ASP A 118 42.31 -47.84 30.35
CA ASP A 118 43.53 -48.20 29.62
C ASP A 118 44.78 -47.60 30.26
N ASP A 119 44.69 -46.37 30.77
CA ASP A 119 45.72 -45.73 31.59
C ASP A 119 46.08 -46.56 32.83
N LYS A 120 45.09 -47.19 33.47
CA LYS A 120 45.32 -48.07 34.63
C LYS A 120 45.89 -49.44 34.24
N LYS A 121 45.50 -49.97 33.08
CA LYS A 121 45.87 -51.32 32.64
C LYS A 121 47.24 -51.38 31.97
N TYR A 122 47.54 -50.41 31.11
CA TYR A 122 48.72 -50.41 30.25
C TYR A 122 49.69 -49.26 30.55
N GLY A 123 49.29 -48.34 31.43
CA GLY A 123 50.05 -47.14 31.76
C GLY A 123 49.75 -45.98 30.83
N ALA A 124 49.87 -44.76 31.36
CA ALA A 124 49.53 -43.53 30.66
C ALA A 124 50.36 -43.27 29.38
N SER A 125 51.56 -43.83 29.30
CA SER A 125 52.45 -43.70 28.13
C SER A 125 52.28 -44.79 27.09
N SER A 126 51.29 -45.68 27.24
CA SER A 126 50.99 -46.68 26.21
C SER A 126 50.56 -46.03 24.90
N ALA A 127 50.88 -46.67 23.78
CA ALA A 127 50.52 -46.16 22.45
C ALA A 127 49.00 -45.99 22.30
N GLN A 128 48.21 -46.91 22.87
CA GLN A 128 46.76 -46.87 22.92
C GLN A 128 46.26 -45.62 23.64
N ALA A 129 46.72 -45.38 24.88
CA ALA A 129 46.33 -44.20 25.66
C ALA A 129 46.76 -42.88 25.01
N GLN A 130 47.85 -42.87 24.23
CA GLN A 130 48.25 -41.70 23.46
C GLN A 130 47.33 -41.46 22.26
N SER A 131 46.91 -42.52 21.56
CA SER A 131 45.92 -42.43 20.46
C SER A 131 44.58 -41.92 20.97
N ASP A 132 44.02 -42.55 22.00
CA ASP A 132 42.73 -42.16 22.59
C ASP A 132 42.72 -40.69 23.04
N ARG A 133 43.83 -40.20 23.61
CA ARG A 133 43.96 -38.77 23.97
C ARG A 133 43.97 -37.85 22.76
N LYS A 134 44.54 -38.28 21.63
CA LYS A 134 44.54 -37.51 20.39
C LYS A 134 43.13 -37.46 19.81
N ASP A 135 42.44 -38.59 19.79
CA ASP A 135 41.07 -38.70 19.26
C ASP A 135 40.10 -37.87 20.12
N LEU A 136 40.16 -38.03 21.45
CA LEU A 136 39.41 -37.19 22.40
C LEU A 136 39.70 -35.68 22.28
N ARG A 137 40.88 -35.28 21.80
CA ARG A 137 41.19 -33.88 21.53
C ARG A 137 40.50 -33.42 20.25
N ALA A 138 40.49 -34.24 19.20
CA ALA A 138 39.78 -33.97 17.95
C ALA A 138 38.27 -33.84 18.21
N ASP A 139 37.65 -34.80 18.90
CA ASP A 139 36.21 -34.76 19.19
C ASP A 139 35.81 -33.52 19.98
N ARG A 140 36.65 -33.09 20.93
CA ARG A 140 36.41 -31.85 21.68
C ARG A 140 36.49 -30.60 20.80
N VAL A 141 37.38 -30.59 19.81
CA VAL A 141 37.49 -29.49 18.85
C VAL A 141 36.24 -29.44 17.97
N ASP A 142 35.79 -30.59 17.47
CA ASP A 142 34.59 -30.68 16.62
C ASP A 142 33.34 -30.28 17.40
N ARG A 143 33.09 -30.86 18.58
CA ARG A 143 31.99 -30.45 19.47
C ARG A 143 32.01 -28.96 19.81
N ASN A 144 33.21 -28.36 19.96
CA ASN A 144 33.34 -26.92 20.21
C ASN A 144 32.96 -26.08 18.98
N LYS A 145 33.22 -26.60 17.77
CA LYS A 145 32.80 -25.98 16.52
C LYS A 145 31.28 -26.00 16.40
N ASP A 146 30.64 -27.14 16.63
CA ASP A 146 29.18 -27.26 16.60
C ASP A 146 28.52 -26.33 17.62
N GLN A 147 29.12 -26.21 18.82
CA GLN A 147 28.63 -25.27 19.81
C GLN A 147 28.71 -23.79 19.36
N ARG A 148 29.73 -23.43 18.56
CA ARG A 148 29.84 -22.07 18.00
C ARG A 148 28.82 -21.86 16.90
N ASP A 149 28.59 -22.86 16.06
CA ASP A 149 27.61 -22.80 14.97
C ASP A 149 26.18 -22.67 15.54
N ILE A 150 25.79 -23.50 16.53
CA ILE A 150 24.53 -23.35 17.27
C ILE A 150 24.35 -21.95 17.89
N ASN A 151 25.44 -21.32 18.35
CA ASN A 151 25.37 -19.97 18.91
C ASN A 151 25.13 -18.89 17.83
N ARG A 152 25.69 -19.08 16.64
CA ARG A 152 25.46 -18.22 15.47
C ARG A 152 24.02 -18.36 15.00
N ASP A 153 23.56 -19.59 14.80
CA ASP A 153 22.18 -19.87 14.37
C ASP A 153 21.17 -19.31 15.37
N ARG A 154 21.46 -19.41 16.68
CA ARG A 154 20.62 -18.77 17.71
C ARG A 154 20.58 -17.25 17.57
N THR A 155 21.70 -16.63 17.21
CA THR A 155 21.78 -15.18 17.03
C THR A 155 21.00 -14.74 15.81
N ASP A 156 21.14 -15.44 14.69
CA ASP A 156 20.44 -15.14 13.46
C ASP A 156 18.93 -15.36 13.62
N LEU A 157 18.52 -16.47 14.23
CA LEU A 157 17.12 -16.74 14.58
C LEU A 157 16.50 -15.68 15.49
N ASN A 158 17.29 -15.01 16.33
CA ASN A 158 16.80 -13.88 17.13
C ASN A 158 16.60 -12.61 16.27
N LYS A 159 17.45 -12.38 15.26
CA LYS A 159 17.28 -11.28 14.30
C LYS A 159 16.03 -11.50 13.45
N ASP A 160 15.84 -12.70 12.90
CA ASP A 160 14.67 -13.02 12.08
C ASP A 160 13.36 -12.83 12.87
N ARG A 161 13.37 -13.19 14.15
CA ARG A 161 12.24 -12.91 15.05
C ARG A 161 12.01 -11.41 15.26
N ALA A 162 13.06 -10.62 15.36
CA ALA A 162 12.97 -9.18 15.53
C ALA A 162 12.41 -8.51 14.27
N ASP A 163 12.87 -8.93 13.09
CA ASP A 163 12.43 -8.44 11.78
C ASP A 163 10.96 -8.79 11.55
N ARG A 164 10.57 -10.06 11.72
CA ARG A 164 9.17 -10.49 11.66
C ARG A 164 8.25 -9.71 12.61
N ASN A 165 8.75 -9.36 13.80
CA ASN A 165 8.02 -8.53 14.75
C ASN A 165 7.92 -7.06 14.30
N ALA A 166 8.91 -6.54 13.59
CA ALA A 166 8.86 -5.22 12.95
C ALA A 166 7.79 -5.21 11.84
N ASP A 167 7.76 -6.22 10.97
CA ASP A 167 6.74 -6.34 9.92
C ASP A 167 5.34 -6.44 10.51
N GLN A 168 5.19 -7.19 11.60
CA GLN A 168 3.92 -7.26 12.32
C GLN A 168 3.47 -5.90 12.86
N ARG A 169 4.40 -5.02 13.27
CA ARG A 169 4.09 -3.64 13.66
C ARG A 169 3.69 -2.79 12.47
N GLY A 170 4.39 -2.92 11.34
CA GLY A 170 4.03 -2.27 10.06
C GLY A 170 2.60 -2.60 9.65
N ILE A 171 2.27 -3.88 9.52
CA ILE A 171 0.92 -4.38 9.20
C ILE A 171 -0.14 -3.81 10.16
N ASN A 172 0.18 -3.66 11.45
CA ASN A 172 -0.76 -3.11 12.42
C ASN A 172 -0.97 -1.61 12.24
N GLN A 173 0.04 -0.88 11.78
CA GLN A 173 -0.06 0.54 11.45
C GLN A 173 -0.88 0.74 10.18
N ASP A 174 -0.60 -0.01 9.11
CA ASP A 174 -1.35 0.07 7.85
C ASP A 174 -2.82 -0.26 8.05
N LYS A 175 -3.14 -1.24 8.93
CA LYS A 175 -4.53 -1.52 9.33
C LYS A 175 -5.23 -0.33 9.99
N LYS A 176 -4.50 0.47 10.80
CA LYS A 176 -5.07 1.65 11.45
C LYS A 176 -5.32 2.75 10.44
N ASP A 177 -4.38 2.98 9.55
CA ASP A 177 -4.49 4.02 8.53
C ASP A 177 -5.61 3.68 7.54
N LEU A 178 -5.67 2.43 7.08
CA LEU A 178 -6.80 1.92 6.29
C LEU A 178 -8.15 2.06 7.02
N SER A 179 -8.17 1.95 8.35
CA SER A 179 -9.39 2.19 9.13
C SER A 179 -9.80 3.66 9.15
N LYS A 180 -8.86 4.61 9.06
CA LYS A 180 -9.15 6.04 8.95
C LYS A 180 -9.67 6.36 7.55
N ASP A 181 -9.02 5.89 6.50
CA ASP A 181 -9.45 6.13 5.11
C ASP A 181 -10.86 5.61 4.87
N ARG A 182 -11.17 4.44 5.46
CA ARG A 182 -12.53 3.89 5.42
C ARG A 182 -13.57 4.77 6.12
N LYS A 183 -13.20 5.46 7.21
CA LYS A 183 -14.08 6.40 7.93
C LYS A 183 -14.28 7.68 7.11
N ASP A 184 -13.21 8.23 6.55
CA ASP A 184 -13.25 9.47 5.77
C ASP A 184 -14.10 9.29 4.51
N ARG A 185 -13.85 8.24 3.72
CA ARG A 185 -14.69 7.86 2.58
C ARG A 185 -16.17 7.65 2.97
N ASN A 186 -16.42 7.09 4.16
CA ASN A 186 -17.80 6.92 4.67
C ASN A 186 -18.44 8.26 5.05
N GLN A 187 -17.65 9.24 5.49
CA GLN A 187 -18.11 10.60 5.77
C GLN A 187 -18.45 11.32 4.46
N ASP A 188 -17.60 11.24 3.43
CA ASP A 188 -17.90 11.75 2.09
C ASP A 188 -19.18 11.12 1.51
N GLN A 189 -19.51 9.90 1.93
CA GLN A 189 -20.74 9.20 1.53
C GLN A 189 -21.99 9.78 2.17
N LYS A 190 -21.87 10.35 3.36
CA LYS A 190 -22.96 11.10 4.00
C LYS A 190 -23.07 12.49 3.40
N ASP A 191 -21.95 13.17 3.15
CA ASP A 191 -21.96 14.54 2.64
C ASP A 191 -22.55 14.59 1.22
N ILE A 192 -22.09 13.72 0.32
CA ILE A 192 -22.71 13.56 -1.02
C ILE A 192 -24.21 13.20 -0.95
N LYS A 193 -24.65 12.48 0.09
CA LYS A 193 -26.09 12.19 0.27
C LYS A 193 -26.85 13.44 0.71
N LYS A 194 -26.26 14.29 1.53
CA LYS A 194 -26.82 15.57 1.97
C LYS A 194 -26.90 16.54 0.78
N ASP A 195 -25.81 16.72 0.03
CA ASP A 195 -25.77 17.63 -1.11
C ASP A 195 -26.76 17.22 -2.20
N LYS A 196 -26.95 15.91 -2.40
CA LYS A 196 -28.04 15.39 -3.27
C LYS A 196 -29.44 15.82 -2.82
N ARG A 197 -29.69 15.87 -1.51
CA ARG A 197 -31.00 16.26 -0.96
C ARG A 197 -31.19 17.76 -1.08
N ASP A 198 -30.16 18.55 -0.81
CA ASP A 198 -30.24 20.01 -0.90
C ASP A 198 -30.42 20.44 -2.36
N LEU A 199 -29.61 19.89 -3.28
CA LEU A 199 -29.81 20.06 -4.73
C LEU A 199 -31.20 19.63 -5.23
N HIS A 200 -31.86 18.68 -4.55
CA HIS A 200 -33.23 18.31 -4.87
C HIS A 200 -34.24 19.36 -4.43
N LYS A 201 -34.05 19.97 -3.25
CA LYS A 201 -34.86 21.09 -2.75
C LYS A 201 -34.70 22.32 -3.64
N ASP A 202 -33.48 22.73 -3.96
CA ASP A 202 -33.24 23.92 -4.79
C ASP A 202 -33.89 23.79 -6.18
N ARG A 203 -33.87 22.57 -6.74
CA ARG A 203 -34.60 22.27 -7.98
C ARG A 203 -36.11 22.34 -7.84
N LYS A 204 -36.66 22.01 -6.67
CA LYS A 204 -38.08 22.10 -6.38
C LYS A 204 -38.49 23.56 -6.21
N ASP A 205 -37.70 24.35 -5.50
CA ASP A 205 -37.95 25.77 -5.25
C ASP A 205 -37.88 26.55 -6.57
N LEU A 206 -36.83 26.33 -7.38
CA LEU A 206 -36.72 26.88 -8.73
C LEU A 206 -37.91 26.50 -9.65
N ARG A 207 -38.55 25.35 -9.42
CA ARG A 207 -39.77 24.96 -10.16
C ARG A 207 -41.01 25.69 -9.66
N HIS A 208 -41.09 25.99 -8.37
CA HIS A 208 -42.17 26.78 -7.78
C HIS A 208 -42.08 28.23 -8.22
N ASP A 209 -40.89 28.84 -8.19
CA ASP A 209 -40.69 30.23 -8.61
C ASP A 209 -41.06 30.44 -10.08
N LYS A 210 -40.76 29.46 -10.94
CA LYS A 210 -41.19 29.47 -12.35
C LYS A 210 -42.70 29.32 -12.57
N ARG A 211 -43.45 28.76 -11.61
CA ARG A 211 -44.91 28.49 -11.72
C ARG A 211 -45.75 29.56 -11.03
N GLY A 212 -45.18 30.34 -10.12
CA GLY A 212 -45.81 31.53 -9.52
C GLY A 212 -45.82 32.76 -10.45
N HIS A 213 -45.59 32.55 -11.75
CA HIS A 213 -45.55 33.54 -12.81
C HIS A 213 -46.54 33.15 -13.90
#